data_AF-A0AAP7EFY5-F1
#
_entry.id   AF-A0AAP7EFY5-F1
#
_cell.length_a   1.000
_cell.length_b   1.000
_cell.length_c   1.000
_cell.angle_alpha   90.00
_cell.angle_beta   90.00
_cell.angle_gamma   90.00
#
_symmetry.space_group_name_H-M   'P 1'
#
loop_
_entity.id
_entity.type
_entity.pdbx_description
1 polymer ?
#
loop_
_entity_poly.entity_id
_entity_poly.type
_entity_poly.pdbx_seq_one_letter_code
_entity_poly.pdbx_strand_id
1 'polypeptide(L)'
;MKTRNKLLKYLDTSWEMLANNEKPPIIDLSEFNMFSFYIQIFTNRNERKAPFIGKYYSSEELEEDIYGNCLFMHQGWKSMDFKKVYSMLDKGLFIEKMNNMIKDYGNLIIDLNNPNDLSYNIYSTTRIDWDNKSDSF
;
A
#
# COMPACT_ATOMS: atom_id res chain seq x y z
N MET A 1 1.25 -7.71 19.63
CA MET A 1 -0.23 -7.68 19.61
C MET A 1 -0.82 -6.31 19.26
N LYS A 2 -0.35 -5.18 19.80
CA LYS A 2 -0.93 -3.84 19.50
C LYS A 2 -0.85 -3.41 18.03
N THR A 3 0.22 -3.77 17.31
CA THR A 3 0.51 -3.31 15.94
C THR A 3 -0.38 -3.97 14.88
N ARG A 4 -0.58 -5.30 14.95
CA ARG A 4 -1.50 -6.04 14.06
C ARG A 4 -2.93 -5.50 14.12
N ASN A 5 -3.39 -5.08 15.30
CA ASN A 5 -4.73 -4.51 15.47
C ASN A 5 -4.91 -3.16 14.77
N LYS A 6 -3.84 -2.36 14.63
CA LYS A 6 -3.91 -1.09 13.88
C LYS A 6 -4.07 -1.31 12.39
N LEU A 7 -3.30 -2.22 11.82
CA LEU A 7 -3.41 -2.60 10.41
C LEU A 7 -4.82 -3.15 10.13
N LEU A 8 -5.34 -4.03 11.00
CA LEU A 8 -6.71 -4.55 10.88
C LEU A 8 -7.76 -3.43 10.92
N LYS A 9 -7.65 -2.50 11.87
CA LYS A 9 -8.57 -1.36 11.96
C LYS A 9 -8.52 -0.46 10.72
N TYR A 10 -7.32 -0.23 10.17
CA TYR A 10 -7.14 0.51 8.91
C TYR A 10 -7.92 -0.13 7.76
N LEU A 11 -7.88 -1.46 7.69
CA LEU A 11 -8.56 -2.24 6.67
C LEU A 11 -10.08 -2.17 6.83
N ASP A 12 -10.59 -2.33 8.05
CA ASP A 12 -12.02 -2.21 8.34
C ASP A 12 -12.57 -0.81 7.96
N THR A 13 -11.83 0.24 8.29
CA THR A 13 -12.22 1.64 7.96
C THR A 13 -12.23 1.89 6.45
N SER A 14 -11.39 1.20 5.69
CA SER A 14 -11.33 1.36 4.23
C SER A 14 -12.60 0.81 3.54
N TRP A 15 -13.21 -0.24 4.11
CA TRP A 15 -14.46 -0.81 3.59
C TRP A 15 -15.66 0.13 3.77
N GLU A 16 -15.73 0.85 4.89
CA GLU A 16 -16.84 1.76 5.18
C GLU A 16 -16.83 3.02 4.28
N MET A 17 -15.66 3.44 3.77
CA MET A 17 -15.48 4.69 3.02
C MET A 17 -15.70 4.59 1.50
N LEU A 18 -16.06 3.40 0.98
CA LEU A 18 -16.27 3.12 -0.45
C LEU A 18 -17.34 3.98 -1.14
N ALA A 19 -18.23 4.64 -0.39
CA ALA A 19 -19.43 5.29 -0.93
C ALA A 19 -19.25 6.71 -1.50
N ASN A 20 -18.10 7.37 -1.34
CA ASN A 20 -17.94 8.82 -1.65
C ASN A 20 -16.76 9.10 -2.59
N ASN A 21 -16.96 9.13 -3.93
CA ASN A 21 -15.84 8.96 -4.87
C ASN A 21 -15.69 9.95 -6.05
N GLU A 22 -15.69 11.27 -5.82
CA GLU A 22 -15.48 12.25 -6.92
C GLU A 22 -14.16 13.04 -6.87
N LYS A 23 -13.45 13.09 -5.74
CA LYS A 23 -12.23 13.92 -5.60
C LYS A 23 -10.95 13.14 -5.94
N PRO A 24 -9.85 13.77 -6.39
CA PRO A 24 -8.56 13.09 -6.49
C PRO A 24 -8.07 12.58 -5.13
N PRO A 25 -7.14 11.60 -5.07
CA PRO A 25 -6.55 11.18 -3.81
C PRO A 25 -5.76 12.34 -3.18
N ILE A 26 -5.91 12.51 -1.86
CA ILE A 26 -5.08 13.38 -1.05
C ILE A 26 -3.75 12.64 -0.83
N ILE A 27 -2.67 13.24 -1.31
CA ILE A 27 -1.33 12.67 -1.24
C ILE A 27 -0.57 13.39 -0.13
N ASP A 28 -0.35 12.68 0.99
CA ASP A 28 0.37 13.18 2.15
C ASP A 28 1.08 12.03 2.91
N LEU A 29 1.76 12.38 4.00
CA LEU A 29 2.49 11.44 4.86
C LEU A 29 1.69 11.08 6.14
N SER A 30 0.36 11.12 6.07
CA SER A 30 -0.52 10.67 7.15
C SER A 30 -0.37 9.17 7.43
N GLU A 31 -0.77 8.71 8.63
CA GLU A 31 -0.70 7.29 9.00
C GLU A 31 -1.44 6.40 7.99
N PHE A 32 -2.63 6.83 7.53
CA PHE A 32 -3.42 6.10 6.55
C PHE A 32 -2.75 5.99 5.18
N ASN A 33 -2.19 7.09 4.66
CA ASN A 33 -1.44 7.05 3.39
C ASN A 33 -0.16 6.24 3.52
N MET A 34 0.57 6.35 4.63
CA MET A 34 1.75 5.54 4.89
C MET A 34 1.44 4.04 4.92
N PHE A 35 0.28 3.61 5.43
CA PHE A 35 -0.16 2.22 5.34
C PHE A 35 -0.38 1.77 3.90
N SER A 36 -1.03 2.59 3.08
CA SER A 36 -1.20 2.34 1.64
C SER A 36 0.15 2.17 0.94
N PHE A 37 1.09 3.10 1.17
CA PHE A 37 2.43 3.03 0.58
C PHE A 37 3.22 1.80 1.03
N TYR A 38 3.14 1.49 2.33
CA TYR A 38 3.79 0.32 2.91
C TYR A 38 3.28 -0.96 2.27
N ILE A 39 1.96 -1.18 2.22
CA ILE A 39 1.36 -2.36 1.58
C ILE A 39 1.75 -2.46 0.10
N GLN A 40 1.72 -1.34 -0.64
CA GLN A 40 2.07 -1.35 -2.06
C GLN A 40 3.53 -1.77 -2.29
N ILE A 41 4.47 -1.29 -1.47
CA ILE A 41 5.89 -1.69 -1.56
C ILE A 41 6.05 -3.21 -1.37
N PHE A 42 5.34 -3.83 -0.42
CA PHE A 42 5.39 -5.28 -0.22
C PHE A 42 4.80 -6.05 -1.38
N THR A 43 3.65 -5.60 -1.89
CA THR A 43 3.01 -6.17 -3.08
C THR A 43 3.99 -6.17 -4.25
N ASN A 44 4.56 -5.00 -4.54
CA ASN A 44 5.55 -4.82 -5.59
C ASN A 44 6.65 -5.88 -5.44
N ARG A 45 7.33 -5.93 -4.29
CA ARG A 45 8.43 -6.87 -4.09
C ARG A 45 8.04 -8.34 -4.17
N ASN A 46 6.82 -8.70 -3.79
CA ASN A 46 6.31 -10.05 -3.94
C ASN A 46 6.23 -10.44 -5.43
N GLU A 47 5.80 -9.53 -6.31
CA GLU A 47 5.80 -9.75 -7.76
C GLU A 47 7.22 -10.02 -8.31
N ARG A 48 8.24 -9.40 -7.70
CA ARG A 48 9.66 -9.65 -8.00
C ARG A 48 10.25 -10.87 -7.28
N LYS A 49 9.46 -11.65 -6.54
CA LYS A 49 9.89 -12.78 -5.71
C LYS A 49 10.97 -12.41 -4.68
N ALA A 50 10.94 -11.18 -4.17
CA ALA A 50 11.86 -10.66 -3.16
C ALA A 50 11.10 -10.02 -1.97
N PRO A 51 10.15 -10.74 -1.33
CA PRO A 51 9.14 -10.16 -0.43
C PRO A 51 9.71 -9.58 0.88
N PHE A 52 11.00 -9.82 1.16
CA PHE A 52 11.66 -9.31 2.36
C PHE A 52 12.31 -7.95 2.10
N ILE A 53 12.12 -7.05 3.06
CA ILE A 53 12.57 -5.67 3.12
C ILE A 53 13.28 -5.45 4.46
N GLY A 54 14.49 -4.90 4.37
CA GLY A 54 15.22 -4.36 5.50
C GLY A 54 14.94 -2.87 5.70
N LYS A 55 15.69 -2.23 6.60
CA LYS A 55 15.66 -0.77 6.69
C LYS A 55 16.28 -0.18 5.41
N TYR A 56 15.60 0.78 4.79
CA TYR A 56 16.17 1.59 3.70
C TYR A 56 17.20 2.58 4.26
N TYR A 57 18.35 2.68 3.61
CA TYR A 57 19.41 3.63 3.96
C TYR A 57 19.46 4.85 3.04
N SER A 58 18.79 4.81 1.89
CA SER A 58 18.74 5.93 0.95
C SER A 58 17.44 5.94 0.12
N SER A 59 17.20 7.05 -0.58
CA SER A 59 16.09 7.19 -1.53
C SER A 59 16.24 6.26 -2.72
N GLU A 60 17.47 6.04 -3.19
CA GLU A 60 17.74 5.20 -4.35
C GLU A 60 17.36 3.74 -4.08
N GLU A 61 17.70 3.22 -2.88
CA GLU A 61 17.31 1.87 -2.47
C GLU A 61 15.79 1.72 -2.41
N LEU A 62 15.11 2.74 -1.86
CA LEU A 62 13.65 2.75 -1.77
C LEU A 62 12.98 2.86 -3.15
N GLU A 63 13.54 3.64 -4.06
CA GLU A 63 13.01 3.86 -5.41
C GLU A 63 12.92 2.58 -6.25
N GLU A 64 13.75 1.57 -5.98
CA GLU A 64 13.65 0.25 -6.62
C GLU A 64 12.31 -0.45 -6.34
N ASP A 65 11.65 -0.10 -5.24
CA ASP A 65 10.36 -0.63 -4.82
C ASP A 65 9.18 0.31 -5.15
N ILE A 66 9.46 1.51 -5.67
CA ILE A 66 8.46 2.49 -6.10
C ILE A 66 8.17 2.32 -7.59
N TYR A 67 7.23 1.43 -7.89
CA TYR A 67 6.72 1.22 -9.23
C TYR A 67 5.25 0.78 -9.22
N GLY A 68 4.69 0.64 -10.42
CA GLY A 68 3.29 0.31 -10.59
C GLY A 68 2.37 1.43 -10.07
N ASN A 69 1.16 1.05 -9.70
CA ASN A 69 0.18 1.98 -9.17
C ASN A 69 0.07 1.82 -7.65
N CYS A 70 -0.03 2.94 -6.94
CA CYS A 70 -0.33 2.97 -5.52
C CYS A 70 -1.83 3.10 -5.28
N LEU A 71 -2.37 2.22 -4.42
CA LEU A 71 -3.78 2.20 -4.05
C LEU A 71 -4.05 2.94 -2.73
N PHE A 72 -4.96 3.91 -2.78
CA PHE A 72 -5.45 4.70 -1.65
C PHE A 72 -6.78 4.11 -1.15
N MET A 73 -6.69 3.02 -0.39
CA MET A 73 -7.86 2.21 0.02
C MET A 73 -8.86 3.01 0.84
N HIS A 74 -8.37 3.73 1.86
CA HIS A 74 -9.18 4.57 2.75
C HIS A 74 -9.75 5.84 2.06
N GLN A 75 -9.45 6.08 0.78
CA GLN A 75 -9.94 7.25 0.04
C GLN A 75 -10.88 6.87 -1.10
N GLY A 76 -11.63 5.77 -0.95
CA GLY A 76 -12.51 5.27 -2.01
C GLY A 76 -11.75 4.50 -3.10
N TRP A 77 -10.66 3.83 -2.73
CA TRP A 77 -9.91 2.94 -3.63
C TRP A 77 -9.37 3.64 -4.88
N LYS A 78 -8.82 4.83 -4.68
CA LYS A 78 -8.21 5.58 -5.77
C LYS A 78 -6.84 5.02 -6.09
N SER A 79 -6.47 5.10 -7.35
CA SER A 79 -5.19 4.60 -7.85
C SER A 79 -4.43 5.74 -8.53
N MET A 80 -3.12 5.78 -8.33
CA MET A 80 -2.23 6.71 -9.04
C MET A 80 -0.86 6.06 -9.23
N ASP A 81 -0.19 6.38 -10.36
CA ASP A 81 1.20 5.98 -10.61
C ASP A 81 2.08 6.28 -9.39
N PHE A 82 2.75 5.25 -8.87
CA PHE A 82 3.44 5.36 -7.59
C PHE A 82 4.68 6.27 -7.70
N LYS A 83 5.32 6.34 -8.87
CA LYS A 83 6.42 7.28 -9.08
C LYS A 83 5.94 8.72 -9.02
N LYS A 84 4.77 9.02 -9.59
CA LYS A 84 4.11 10.33 -9.48
C LYS A 84 3.69 10.66 -8.05
N VAL A 85 3.12 9.70 -7.33
CA VAL A 85 2.81 9.89 -5.90
C VAL A 85 4.08 10.22 -5.12
N TYR A 86 5.11 9.38 -5.28
CA TYR A 86 6.38 9.54 -4.60
C TYR A 86 6.99 10.91 -4.92
N SER A 87 7.01 11.38 -6.17
CA SER A 87 7.59 12.68 -6.54
C SER A 87 6.94 13.89 -5.85
N MET A 88 5.73 13.74 -5.32
CA MET A 88 5.02 14.78 -4.56
C MET A 88 5.33 14.77 -3.06
N LEU A 89 6.03 13.76 -2.55
CA LEU A 89 6.32 13.57 -1.12
C LEU A 89 7.69 14.10 -0.73
N ASP A 90 7.81 14.51 0.54
CA ASP A 90 9.11 14.72 1.18
C ASP A 90 9.85 13.39 1.32
N LYS A 91 11.00 13.26 0.64
CA LYS A 91 11.74 11.99 0.52
C LYS A 91 12.36 11.54 1.84
N GLY A 92 12.92 12.48 2.59
CA GLY A 92 13.58 12.19 3.86
C GLY A 92 12.56 11.68 4.88
N LEU A 93 11.45 12.39 5.01
CA LEU A 93 10.36 12.03 5.93
C LEU A 93 9.64 10.75 5.49
N PHE A 94 9.49 10.52 4.17
CA PHE A 94 8.92 9.28 3.66
C PHE A 94 9.78 8.07 4.03
N ILE A 95 11.09 8.12 3.81
CA ILE A 95 12.03 7.04 4.18
C ILE A 95 11.99 6.79 5.69
N GLU A 96 12.00 7.84 6.50
CA GLU A 96 11.92 7.72 7.96
C GLU A 96 10.63 6.99 8.38
N LYS A 97 9.49 7.42 7.85
CA LYS A 97 8.19 6.80 8.16
C LYS A 97 8.10 5.38 7.63
N MET A 98 8.61 5.10 6.43
CA MET A 98 8.62 3.74 5.87
C MET A 98 9.45 2.79 6.74
N ASN A 99 10.63 3.24 7.17
CA ASN A 99 11.48 2.48 8.08
C ASN A 99 10.81 2.24 9.45
N ASN A 100 10.05 3.22 9.96
CA ASN A 100 9.27 3.03 11.17
C ASN A 100 8.15 1.99 10.96
N MET A 101 7.50 1.98 9.79
CA MET A 101 6.50 0.97 9.46
C MET A 101 7.12 -0.44 9.38
N ILE A 102 8.27 -0.59 8.72
CA ILE A 102 9.00 -1.85 8.65
C ILE A 102 9.41 -2.32 10.06
N LYS A 103 9.86 -1.42 10.93
CA LYS A 103 10.18 -1.74 12.33
C LYS A 103 8.97 -2.19 13.13
N ASP A 104 7.84 -1.52 12.96
CA ASP A 104 6.64 -1.73 13.78
C ASP A 104 5.80 -2.92 13.32
N TYR A 105 5.67 -3.10 12.00
CA TYR A 105 4.82 -4.12 11.37
C TYR A 105 5.62 -5.29 10.80
N GLY A 106 6.93 -5.16 10.65
CA GLY A 106 7.81 -6.20 10.12
C GLY A 106 7.76 -6.29 8.60
N ASN A 107 7.97 -7.51 8.10
CA ASN A 107 7.72 -7.85 6.70
C ASN A 107 6.32 -8.45 6.58
N LEU A 108 5.49 -7.85 5.74
CA LEU A 108 4.20 -8.45 5.38
C LEU A 108 4.48 -9.66 4.50
N ILE A 109 4.11 -10.85 4.98
CA ILE A 109 4.02 -12.03 4.11
C ILE A 109 2.68 -11.87 3.37
N ILE A 110 2.74 -11.68 2.05
CA ILE A 110 1.57 -11.71 1.19
C ILE A 110 1.59 -13.06 0.47
N ASP A 111 0.99 -14.08 1.08
CA ASP A 111 0.85 -15.36 0.39
C ASP A 111 -0.32 -15.29 -0.59
N LEU A 112 0.00 -14.98 -1.85
CA LEU A 112 -1.00 -14.89 -2.93
C LEU A 112 -1.69 -16.23 -3.26
N ASN A 113 -1.31 -17.33 -2.61
CA ASN A 113 -1.94 -18.64 -2.77
C ASN A 113 -2.75 -19.04 -1.53
N ASN A 114 -2.74 -18.21 -0.48
CA ASN A 114 -3.48 -18.48 0.74
C ASN A 114 -4.72 -17.58 0.83
N PRO A 115 -5.92 -18.09 0.48
CA PRO A 115 -7.20 -17.38 0.62
C PRO A 115 -7.56 -17.05 2.08
N ASN A 116 -6.76 -17.44 3.06
CA ASN A 116 -6.96 -17.04 4.46
C ASN A 116 -5.93 -16.00 4.92
N ASP A 117 -4.94 -15.67 4.10
CA ASP A 117 -4.08 -14.53 4.35
C ASP A 117 -4.89 -13.26 4.10
N LEU A 118 -5.09 -12.47 5.16
CA LEU A 118 -5.82 -11.21 5.09
C LEU A 118 -5.25 -10.32 3.99
N SER A 119 -3.93 -10.28 3.82
CA SER A 119 -3.28 -9.47 2.78
C SER A 119 -3.61 -9.95 1.36
N TYR A 120 -3.76 -11.27 1.16
CA TYR A 120 -4.21 -11.83 -0.11
C TYR A 120 -5.70 -11.61 -0.35
N ASN A 121 -6.56 -11.76 0.66
CA ASN A 121 -7.99 -11.48 0.49
C ASN A 121 -8.24 -10.02 0.09
N ILE A 122 -7.47 -9.09 0.65
CA ILE A 122 -7.49 -7.69 0.22
C ILE A 122 -6.98 -7.57 -1.21
N TYR A 123 -5.83 -8.16 -1.55
CA TYR A 123 -5.26 -7.98 -2.88
C TYR A 123 -6.09 -8.66 -4.01
N SER A 124 -6.67 -9.83 -3.74
CA SER A 124 -7.51 -10.56 -4.69
C SER A 124 -8.85 -9.86 -4.93
N THR A 125 -9.56 -9.43 -3.88
CA THR A 125 -10.81 -8.67 -4.04
C THR A 125 -10.58 -7.37 -4.81
N THR A 126 -9.46 -6.70 -4.57
CA THR A 126 -9.12 -5.42 -5.20
C THR A 126 -8.62 -5.55 -6.64
N ARG A 127 -7.91 -6.64 -6.95
CA ARG A 127 -7.52 -6.98 -8.33
C ARG A 127 -8.73 -7.38 -9.17
N ILE A 128 -9.65 -8.18 -8.61
CA ILE A 128 -10.89 -8.59 -9.28
C ILE A 128 -11.75 -7.37 -9.62
N ASP A 129 -11.89 -6.39 -8.71
CA ASP A 129 -12.64 -5.17 -8.98
C ASP A 129 -11.98 -4.24 -10.02
N TRP A 130 -10.66 -4.32 -10.18
CA TRP A 130 -9.90 -3.53 -11.15
C TRP A 130 -9.95 -4.15 -12.56
N ASP A 131 -9.74 -5.47 -12.65
CA ASP A 131 -9.82 -6.23 -13.90
C ASP A 131 -11.27 -6.22 -14.45
N ASN A 132 -12.29 -6.17 -13.58
CA ASN A 132 -13.69 -6.02 -14.00
C ASN A 132 -14.09 -4.58 -14.39
N LYS A 133 -13.27 -3.57 -14.08
CA LYS A 133 -13.51 -2.15 -14.45
C LYS A 133 -12.71 -1.70 -15.68
N SER A 134 -11.71 -2.48 -16.13
CA SER A 134 -10.93 -2.13 -17.33
C SER A 134 -11.68 -2.34 -18.65
N ASP A 135 -12.83 -3.01 -18.63
CA ASP A 135 -13.60 -3.35 -19.83
C ASP A 135 -14.72 -2.35 -20.18
N SER A 136 -14.75 -1.17 -19.54
CA SER A 136 -15.70 -0.11 -19.87
C SER A 136 -14.99 1.21 -20.21
N PHE A 137 -14.51 1.33 -21.44
CA PHE A 137 -14.28 2.60 -22.13
C PHE A 137 -14.95 2.56 -23.52
#